data_AF-A0A7S2ARC9-F1
#
_entry.id   AF-A0A7S2ARC9-F1
#
_cell.length_a   1.000
_cell.length_b   1.000
_cell.length_c   1.000
_cell.angle_alpha   90.00
_cell.angle_beta   90.00
_cell.angle_gamma   90.00
#
_symmetry.space_group_name_H-M   'P 1'
#
loop_
_entity.id
_entity.type
_entity.pdbx_description
1 polymer ?
#
loop_
_entity_poly.entity_id
_entity_poly.type
_entity_poly.pdbx_seq_one_letter_code
_entity_poly.pdbx_strand_id
1 'polypeptide(L)'
;ERVKLSNGAAFPLASFGLQVYDDETARQLTLVALEVGYRNFFASVLARNQRGFAKAVRESDVPRSDIYICGSVLSNSARGYDAAFALSERGCKDNMNAMKAGSIEKLDMIMLDYPGPDAASIRGQWAALEQMKNQ
;
A
#
# COMPACT_ATOMS: atom_id res chain seq x y z
N GLU A 1 -7.42 -15.37 -10.65
CA GLU A 1 -8.79 -15.27 -10.09
C GLU A 1 -8.91 -13.99 -9.25
N ARG A 2 -10.07 -13.32 -9.27
CA ARG A 2 -10.32 -12.07 -8.53
C ARG A 2 -11.60 -12.20 -7.72
N VAL A 3 -11.64 -11.57 -6.55
CA VAL A 3 -12.85 -11.45 -5.71
C VAL A 3 -13.35 -10.02 -5.72
N LYS A 4 -14.67 -9.85 -5.60
CA LYS A 4 -15.30 -8.54 -5.49
C LYS A 4 -15.34 -8.12 -4.03
N LEU A 5 -14.70 -7.01 -3.71
CA LEU A 5 -14.75 -6.41 -2.38
C LEU A 5 -16.10 -5.72 -2.14
N SER A 6 -16.40 -5.38 -0.89
CA SER A 6 -17.64 -4.68 -0.50
C SER A 6 -17.82 -3.32 -1.19
N ASN A 7 -16.73 -2.66 -1.58
CA ASN A 7 -16.74 -1.41 -2.35
C ASN A 7 -16.82 -1.63 -3.88
N GLY A 8 -16.97 -2.88 -4.34
CA GLY A 8 -17.05 -3.24 -5.75
C GLY A 8 -15.73 -3.44 -6.47
N ALA A 9 -14.58 -3.14 -5.84
CA ALA A 9 -13.27 -3.35 -6.46
C ALA A 9 -12.96 -4.84 -6.69
N ALA A 10 -12.29 -5.15 -7.80
CA ALA A 10 -11.87 -6.50 -8.15
C ALA A 10 -10.45 -6.79 -7.66
N PHE A 11 -10.34 -7.48 -6.52
CA PHE A 11 -9.10 -7.78 -5.83
C PHE A 11 -8.50 -9.13 -6.28
N PRO A 12 -7.26 -9.19 -6.79
CA PRO A 12 -6.62 -10.46 -7.14
C PRO A 12 -6.27 -11.28 -5.89
N LEU A 13 -6.64 -12.56 -5.88
CA LEU A 13 -6.58 -13.43 -4.70
C LEU A 13 -5.16 -13.66 -4.16
N ALA A 14 -4.18 -13.82 -5.05
CA ALA A 14 -2.79 -14.06 -4.68
C ALA A 14 -2.01 -12.74 -4.72
N SER A 15 -1.34 -12.39 -3.62
CA SER A 15 -0.55 -11.18 -3.48
C SER A 15 0.93 -11.50 -3.25
N PHE A 16 1.80 -10.76 -3.93
CA PHE A 16 3.24 -10.78 -3.67
C PHE A 16 3.59 -9.65 -2.68
N GLY A 17 4.09 -10.02 -1.51
CA GLY A 17 4.50 -9.06 -0.49
C GLY A 17 5.97 -8.67 -0.61
N LEU A 18 6.24 -7.37 -0.74
CA LEU A 18 7.59 -6.86 -0.63
C LEU A 18 8.05 -6.90 0.82
N GLN A 19 9.15 -7.61 1.07
CA GLN A 19 9.79 -7.69 2.37
C GLN A 19 10.85 -6.58 2.51
N VAL A 20 11.48 -6.50 3.68
CA VAL A 20 12.56 -5.54 3.94
C VAL A 20 13.84 -6.04 3.29
N TYR A 21 14.14 -5.48 2.11
CA TYR A 21 15.37 -5.66 1.34
C TYR A 21 15.62 -4.41 0.49
N ASP A 22 16.78 -4.30 -0.15
CA ASP A 22 17.13 -3.14 -0.99
C ASP A 22 16.31 -3.02 -2.29
N ASP A 23 16.40 -1.85 -2.93
CA ASP A 23 15.68 -1.56 -4.18
C ASP A 23 16.05 -2.52 -5.33
N GLU A 24 17.28 -3.02 -5.40
CA GLU A 24 17.68 -3.92 -6.50
C GLU A 24 17.06 -5.31 -6.32
N THR A 25 17.06 -5.83 -5.10
CA THR A 25 16.36 -7.05 -4.71
C THR A 25 14.86 -6.92 -4.95
N ALA A 26 14.28 -5.77 -4.57
CA ALA A 26 12.87 -5.48 -4.81
C ALA A 26 12.52 -5.51 -6.30
N ARG A 27 13.38 -4.90 -7.12
CA ARG A 27 13.20 -4.89 -8.57
C ARG A 27 13.22 -6.30 -9.14
N GLN A 28 14.25 -7.09 -8.82
CA GLN A 28 14.42 -8.45 -9.34
C GLN A 28 13.24 -9.36 -8.96
N LEU A 29 12.87 -9.38 -7.68
CA LEU A 29 11.76 -10.22 -7.21
C LEU A 29 10.41 -9.77 -7.76
N THR A 30 10.20 -8.46 -7.92
CA THR A 30 8.97 -7.93 -8.54
C THR A 30 8.87 -8.33 -10.01
N LEU A 31 9.96 -8.30 -10.77
CA LEU A 31 9.97 -8.76 -12.16
C LEU A 31 9.61 -10.25 -12.27
N VAL A 32 10.23 -11.09 -11.43
CA VAL A 32 9.90 -12.52 -11.38
C VAL A 32 8.44 -12.73 -11.02
N ALA A 33 7.91 -11.99 -10.03
CA ALA A 33 6.51 -12.08 -9.64
C ALA A 33 5.57 -11.69 -10.81
N LEU A 34 5.88 -10.61 -11.54
CA LEU A 34 5.11 -10.19 -12.71
C LEU A 34 5.16 -11.22 -13.85
N GLU A 35 6.33 -11.82 -14.11
CA GLU A 35 6.57 -12.87 -15.11
C GLU A 35 5.73 -14.12 -14.83
N VAL A 36 5.71 -14.59 -13.58
CA VAL A 36 4.91 -15.78 -13.19
C VAL A 36 3.42 -15.50 -13.01
N GLY A 37 2.99 -14.25 -13.21
CA GLY A 37 1.58 -13.88 -13.29
C GLY A 37 0.98 -13.18 -12.06
N TYR A 38 1.77 -12.80 -11.05
CA TYR A 38 1.25 -11.97 -9.95
C TYR A 38 0.80 -10.61 -10.45
N ARG A 39 -0.36 -10.17 -9.93
CA ARG A 39 -0.98 -8.89 -10.26
C ARG A 39 -1.40 -8.11 -9.03
N ASN A 40 -1.24 -8.66 -7.83
CA ASN A 40 -1.49 -7.95 -6.57
C ASN A 40 -0.18 -7.88 -5.79
N PHE A 41 0.16 -6.70 -5.31
CA PHE A 41 1.41 -6.41 -4.63
C PHE A 41 1.15 -5.68 -3.32
N PHE A 42 1.69 -6.22 -2.23
CA PHE A 42 1.71 -5.53 -0.94
C PHE A 42 3.07 -4.84 -0.77
N ALA A 43 3.06 -3.52 -0.89
CA ALA A 43 4.25 -2.66 -0.96
C ALA A 43 4.24 -1.65 0.20
N SER A 44 4.44 -2.15 1.43
CA SER A 44 4.47 -1.29 2.62
C SER A 44 5.59 -0.25 2.52
N VAL A 45 5.30 1.01 2.88
CA VAL A 45 6.33 2.05 3.03
C VAL A 45 7.44 1.69 4.01
N LEU A 46 7.14 0.83 4.99
CA LEU A 46 8.12 0.39 5.98
C LEU A 46 9.25 -0.43 5.35
N ALA A 47 9.02 -1.06 4.20
CA ALA A 47 10.04 -1.80 3.46
C ALA A 47 11.07 -0.89 2.76
N ARG A 48 10.75 0.39 2.54
CA ARG A 48 11.64 1.42 1.96
C ARG A 48 12.28 1.06 0.61
N ASN A 49 11.60 0.27 -0.21
CA ASN A 49 12.09 -0.24 -1.49
C ASN A 49 11.16 0.07 -2.68
N GLN A 50 10.42 1.18 -2.57
CA GLN A 50 9.39 1.59 -3.54
C GLN A 50 9.99 1.99 -4.89
N ARG A 51 11.26 2.44 -4.92
CA ARG A 51 11.91 2.83 -6.19
C ARG A 51 12.24 1.60 -7.02
N GLY A 52 12.71 0.54 -6.38
CA GLY A 52 12.96 -0.77 -6.97
C GLY A 52 11.69 -1.42 -7.50
N PHE A 53 10.66 -1.48 -6.64
CA PHE A 53 9.33 -1.96 -7.05
C PHE A 53 8.79 -1.20 -8.27
N ALA A 54 8.80 0.13 -8.24
CA ALA A 54 8.25 0.92 -9.34
C ALA A 54 9.11 0.86 -10.62
N LYS A 55 10.43 0.68 -10.48
CA LYS A 55 11.30 0.39 -11.62
C LYS A 55 10.90 -0.94 -12.28
N ALA A 56 10.68 -2.00 -11.53
CA ALA A 56 10.22 -3.28 -12.07
C ALA A 56 8.85 -3.18 -12.76
N VAL A 57 7.90 -2.45 -12.18
CA VAL A 57 6.58 -2.21 -12.81
C VAL A 57 6.74 -1.53 -14.17
N ARG A 58 7.63 -0.55 -14.31
CA ARG A 58 7.91 0.14 -15.59
C ARG A 58 8.69 -0.72 -16.59
N GLU A 59 9.61 -1.55 -16.10
CA GLU A 59 10.37 -2.48 -16.93
C GLU A 59 9.52 -3.66 -17.42
N SER A 60 8.41 -3.95 -16.73
CA SER A 60 7.46 -4.96 -17.16
C SER A 60 6.56 -4.47 -18.29
N ASP A 61 6.18 -5.36 -19.19
CA ASP A 61 5.16 -5.10 -20.20
C ASP A 61 3.72 -5.20 -19.66
N VAL A 62 3.55 -5.25 -18.33
CA VAL A 62 2.23 -5.40 -17.69
C VAL A 62 1.57 -4.03 -17.57
N PRO A 63 0.37 -3.82 -18.13
CA PRO A 63 -0.35 -2.56 -17.98
C PRO A 63 -0.57 -2.21 -16.51
N ARG A 64 -0.36 -0.94 -16.12
CA ARG A 64 -0.62 -0.47 -14.75
C ARG A 64 -2.05 -0.79 -14.28
N SER A 65 -3.04 -0.78 -15.18
CA SER A 65 -4.44 -1.13 -14.89
C SER A 65 -4.64 -2.57 -14.43
N ASP A 66 -3.70 -3.46 -14.76
CA ASP A 66 -3.76 -4.87 -14.39
C ASP A 66 -3.08 -5.16 -13.05
N ILE A 67 -2.33 -4.19 -12.52
CA ILE A 67 -1.60 -4.29 -11.26
C ILE A 67 -2.44 -3.66 -10.15
N TYR A 68 -2.59 -4.37 -9.04
CA TYR A 68 -3.26 -3.93 -7.83
C TYR A 68 -2.21 -3.72 -6.73
N ILE A 69 -2.09 -2.50 -6.21
CA ILE A 69 -1.02 -2.13 -5.28
C ILE A 69 -1.60 -1.72 -3.93
N CYS A 70 -1.20 -2.44 -2.89
CA CYS A 70 -1.61 -2.24 -1.51
C CYS A 70 -0.48 -1.61 -0.68
N GLY A 71 -0.78 -0.54 0.07
CA GLY A 71 0.10 0.04 1.09
C GLY A 71 -0.40 -0.24 2.51
N SER A 72 0.41 0.09 3.52
CA SER A 72 0.00 0.01 4.93
C SER A 72 0.39 1.24 5.73
N VAL A 73 -0.40 1.54 6.75
CA VAL A 73 -0.19 2.63 7.71
C VAL A 73 -0.01 2.06 9.11
N LEU A 74 1.11 2.40 9.73
CA LEU A 74 1.42 2.06 11.11
C LEU A 74 1.17 3.28 12.01
N SER A 75 0.07 3.28 12.75
CA SER A 75 -0.32 4.38 13.65
C SER A 75 -0.83 3.91 15.02
N ASN A 76 -0.53 2.66 15.39
CA ASN A 76 -1.00 2.03 16.63
C ASN A 76 -0.39 2.61 17.92
N SER A 77 0.63 3.45 17.82
CA SER A 77 1.20 4.17 18.97
C SER A 77 0.37 5.38 19.40
N ALA A 78 -0.53 5.88 18.54
CA ALA A 78 -1.34 7.05 18.83
C ALA A 78 -2.50 6.75 19.79
N ARG A 79 -2.69 7.61 20.79
CA ARG A 79 -3.78 7.53 21.78
C ARG A 79 -4.79 8.65 21.58
N GLY A 80 -6.07 8.30 21.59
CA GLY A 80 -7.16 9.24 21.33
C GLY A 80 -7.39 9.52 19.85
N TYR A 81 -8.56 10.08 19.55
CA TYR A 81 -9.06 10.26 18.19
C TYR A 81 -8.16 11.17 17.34
N ASP A 82 -7.88 12.40 17.80
CA ASP A 82 -7.19 13.41 17.00
C ASP A 82 -5.75 12.99 16.64
N ALA A 83 -5.02 12.44 17.62
CA ALA A 83 -3.66 11.95 17.40
C ALA A 83 -3.63 10.78 16.42
N ALA A 84 -4.58 9.85 16.54
CA ALA A 84 -4.68 8.70 15.66
C ALA A 84 -5.09 9.10 14.24
N PHE A 85 -5.99 10.07 14.10
CA PHE A 85 -6.37 10.66 12.83
C PHE A 85 -5.16 11.31 12.14
N ALA A 86 -4.47 12.23 12.83
CA ALA A 86 -3.33 12.96 12.26
C ALA A 86 -2.18 12.02 11.85
N LEU A 87 -1.85 11.04 12.69
CA LEU A 87 -0.78 10.08 12.39
C LEU A 87 -1.16 9.17 11.21
N SER A 88 -2.42 8.75 11.11
CA SER A 88 -2.87 7.90 10.01
C SER A 88 -2.96 8.66 8.68
N GLU A 89 -3.44 9.91 8.71
CA GLU A 89 -3.46 10.79 7.53
C GLU A 89 -2.03 11.02 7.01
N ARG A 90 -1.09 11.27 7.91
CA ARG A 90 0.32 11.40 7.55
C ARG A 90 0.88 10.11 6.96
N GLY A 91 0.58 8.96 7.55
CA GLY A 91 0.98 7.66 7.02
C GLY A 91 0.46 7.41 5.59
N CYS A 92 -0.78 7.79 5.28
CA CYS A 92 -1.32 7.72 3.92
C CYS A 92 -0.53 8.62 2.96
N LYS A 93 -0.23 9.86 3.35
CA LYS A 93 0.58 10.79 2.55
C LYS A 93 2.00 10.27 2.32
N ASP A 94 2.60 9.65 3.34
CA ASP A 94 3.93 9.04 3.23
C ASP A 94 3.92 7.86 2.23
N ASN A 95 2.86 7.04 2.23
CA ASN A 95 2.62 6.01 1.19
C ASN A 95 2.58 6.60 -0.21
N MET A 96 1.77 7.64 -0.43
CA MET A 96 1.66 8.29 -1.73
C MET A 96 2.99 8.91 -2.18
N ASN A 97 3.70 9.60 -1.28
CA ASN A 97 4.98 10.24 -1.57
C ASN A 97 6.07 9.22 -1.94
N ALA A 98 6.17 8.12 -1.18
CA ALA A 98 7.16 7.07 -1.45
C ALA A 98 6.91 6.39 -2.81
N MET A 99 5.63 6.10 -3.12
CA MET A 99 5.26 5.51 -4.42
C MET A 99 5.46 6.47 -5.58
N LYS A 100 5.14 7.75 -5.39
CA LYS A 100 5.36 8.79 -6.39
C LYS A 100 6.85 9.00 -6.70
N ALA A 101 7.73 8.86 -5.70
CA ALA A 101 9.18 8.86 -5.92
C ALA A 101 9.65 7.68 -6.82
N GLY A 102 8.88 6.60 -6.88
CA GLY A 102 9.03 5.50 -7.84
C GLY A 102 8.34 5.72 -9.19
N SER A 103 7.55 6.79 -9.35
CA SER A 103 6.64 7.05 -10.49
C SER A 103 5.38 6.17 -10.51
N ILE A 104 4.89 5.79 -9.33
CA ILE A 104 3.56 5.22 -9.14
C ILE A 104 2.66 6.31 -8.55
N GLU A 105 1.74 6.84 -9.35
CA GLU A 105 0.89 7.98 -8.96
C GLU A 105 -0.29 7.58 -8.05
N LYS A 106 -0.64 6.29 -8.01
CA LYS A 106 -1.82 5.80 -7.29
C LYS A 106 -1.60 4.44 -6.66
N LEU A 107 -2.13 4.28 -5.45
CA LEU A 107 -2.35 3.01 -4.76
C LEU A 107 -3.80 2.57 -4.93
N ASP A 108 -4.02 1.26 -5.05
CA ASP A 108 -5.36 0.68 -5.20
C ASP A 108 -6.03 0.45 -3.84
N MET A 109 -5.21 0.26 -2.79
CA MET A 109 -5.66 0.12 -1.41
C MET A 109 -4.59 0.62 -0.43
N ILE A 110 -5.03 1.21 0.68
CA ILE A 110 -4.19 1.43 1.88
C ILE A 110 -4.91 0.79 3.06
N MET A 111 -4.16 0.04 3.86
CA MET A 111 -4.66 -0.67 5.04
C MET A 111 -4.07 -0.12 6.33
N LEU A 112 -4.80 -0.26 7.44
CA LEU A 112 -4.22 -0.13 8.77
C LEU A 112 -3.45 -1.41 9.10
N ASP A 113 -2.20 -1.26 9.52
CA ASP A 113 -1.33 -2.39 9.85
C ASP A 113 -1.68 -2.99 11.21
N TYR A 114 -2.02 -2.13 12.17
CA TYR A 114 -2.45 -2.51 13.52
C TYR A 114 -3.53 -1.56 14.05
N PRO A 115 -4.48 -2.07 14.85
CA PRO A 115 -5.47 -1.23 15.52
C PRO A 115 -4.81 -0.33 16.56
N GLY A 116 -5.40 0.85 16.79
CA GLY A 116 -5.06 1.72 17.89
C GLY A 116 -5.33 1.07 19.28
N PRO A 117 -4.73 1.61 20.35
CA PRO A 117 -4.77 1.00 21.68
C PRO A 117 -6.12 1.16 22.40
N ASP A 118 -7.03 1.98 21.86
CA ASP A 118 -8.37 2.22 22.40
C ASP A 118 -9.38 2.54 21.28
N ALA A 119 -10.67 2.53 21.63
CA ALA A 119 -11.75 2.74 20.68
C ALA A 119 -11.74 4.14 20.04
N ALA A 120 -11.22 5.16 20.74
CA ALA A 120 -11.12 6.51 20.17
C ALA A 120 -10.02 6.55 19.11
N SER A 121 -8.87 5.93 19.37
CA SER A 121 -7.80 5.79 18.39
C SER A 121 -8.25 5.04 17.14
N ILE A 122 -8.93 3.90 17.28
CA ILE A 122 -9.42 3.13 16.12
C ILE A 122 -10.37 3.96 15.25
N ARG A 123 -11.27 4.74 15.87
CA ARG A 123 -12.16 5.66 15.13
C ARG A 123 -11.38 6.75 14.41
N GLY A 124 -10.36 7.34 15.04
CA GLY A 124 -9.49 8.33 14.42
C GLY A 124 -8.72 7.78 13.23
N GLN A 125 -8.15 6.57 13.38
CA GLN A 125 -7.48 5.86 12.29
C GLN A 125 -8.41 5.66 11.10
N TRP A 126 -9.61 5.11 11.33
CA TRP A 126 -10.57 4.83 10.26
C TRP A 126 -11.07 6.10 9.57
N ALA A 127 -11.38 7.15 10.33
CA ALA A 127 -11.81 8.44 9.77
C ALA A 127 -10.74 9.05 8.85
N ALA A 128 -9.45 8.93 9.19
CA ALA A 128 -8.38 9.39 8.31
C ALA A 128 -8.32 8.62 6.99
N LEU A 129 -8.50 7.29 7.01
CA LEU A 129 -8.51 6.47 5.80
C LEU A 129 -9.70 6.82 4.89
N GLU A 130 -10.89 7.01 5.46
CA GLU A 130 -12.07 7.46 4.70
C GLU A 130 -11.86 8.86 4.08
N GLN A 131 -11.24 9.79 4.81
CA GLN A 131 -10.89 11.11 4.26
C GLN A 131 -9.91 11.00 3.10
N MET A 132 -8.84 10.21 3.26
CA MET A 132 -7.79 10.07 2.25
C MET A 132 -8.27 9.33 1.00
N LYS A 133 -9.23 8.41 1.12
CA LYS A 133 -9.83 7.70 -0.03
C LYS A 133 -10.56 8.64 -1.01
N ASN A 134 -11.04 9.79 -0.53
CA ASN A 134 -11.78 10.76 -1.33
C ASN A 134 -10.88 11.84 -1.98
N GLN A 135 -9.56 11.74 -1.82
CA GLN A 135 -8.55 12.63 -2.42
C GLN A 135 -7.82 11.92 -3.56
#